data_AF-A0A5D2J4S3-F1
#
_entry.id   AF-A0A5D2J4S3-F1
#
_cell.length_a   1.000
_cell.length_b   1.000
_cell.length_c   1.000
_cell.angle_alpha   90.00
_cell.angle_beta   90.00
_cell.angle_gamma   90.00
#
_symmetry.space_group_name_H-M   'P 1'
#
loop_
_entity.id
_entity.type
_entity.pdbx_description
1 polymer ?
#
loop_
_entity_poly.entity_id
_entity_poly.type
_entity_poly.pdbx_seq_one_letter_code
_entity_poly.pdbx_strand_id
1 'polypeptide(L)' 'MKQVNFKPSLDVRLSDLKLVLGPELRIVYPLILNFTVSGELALNGQAHPKWIKPKGILTFENGDVNLVATQ' A
#
# COMPACT_ATOMS: atom_id res chain seq x y z
N MET A 1 9.21 -2.81 17.26
CA MET A 1 8.01 -3.12 16.45
C MET A 1 7.19 -4.18 17.20
N LYS A 2 5.91 -3.92 17.51
CA LYS A 2 5.04 -4.85 18.24
C LYS A 2 4.81 -6.11 17.40
N GLN A 3 5.09 -7.30 17.97
CA GLN A 3 4.64 -8.57 17.40
C GLN A 3 3.11 -8.59 17.48
N VAL A 4 2.45 -8.42 16.33
CA VAL A 4 1.02 -8.71 16.21
C VAL A 4 0.91 -10.23 16.25
N ASN A 5 0.41 -10.78 17.35
CA ASN A 5 0.13 -12.21 17.49
C ASN A 5 -1.15 -12.54 16.69
N PHE A 6 -1.03 -12.47 15.36
CA PHE A 6 -2.12 -12.83 14.44
C PHE A 6 -2.04 -14.34 14.22
N LYS A 7 -2.70 -15.10 15.10
CA LYS A 7 -2.88 -16.54 14.92
C LYS A 7 -4.29 -16.74 14.40
N PRO A 8 -4.51 -16.72 13.07
CA PRO A 8 -5.83 -17.00 12.54
C PRO A 8 -6.16 -18.44 12.94
N SER A 9 -7.24 -18.63 13.68
CA SER A 9 -7.69 -19.95 14.14
C SER A 9 -8.18 -20.86 12.98
N LEU A 10 -8.17 -20.32 11.76
CA LEU A 10 -8.63 -20.93 10.52
C LEU A 10 -7.70 -20.48 9.38
N ASP A 11 -7.40 -21.34 8.39
CA ASP A 11 -6.61 -20.94 7.19
C ASP A 11 -7.46 -20.00 6.31
N VAL A 12 -7.53 -18.72 6.69
CA VAL A 12 -8.25 -17.70 5.94
C VAL A 12 -7.37 -17.22 4.79
N ARG A 13 -7.90 -17.35 3.57
CA ARG A 13 -7.26 -16.88 2.34
C ARG A 13 -8.12 -15.82 1.68
N LEU A 14 -7.46 -14.77 1.20
CA LEU A 14 -8.04 -13.74 0.36
C LEU A 14 -7.83 -14.15 -1.10
N SER A 15 -8.89 -14.03 -1.88
CA SER A 15 -8.87 -14.22 -3.34
C SER A 15 -9.47 -12.98 -3.98
N ASP A 16 -8.65 -12.26 -4.73
CA ASP A 16 -8.99 -11.05 -5.48
C ASP A 16 -9.82 -10.02 -4.68
N LEU A 17 -9.49 -9.86 -3.39
CA LEU A 17 -10.10 -8.79 -2.60
C LEU A 17 -9.65 -7.44 -3.14
N LYS A 18 -10.56 -6.74 -3.83
CA LYS A 18 -10.29 -5.48 -4.50
C LYS A 18 -10.32 -4.32 -3.50
N LEU A 19 -9.23 -3.55 -3.48
CA LEU A 19 -9.06 -2.30 -2.76
C LEU A 19 -8.95 -1.18 -3.78
N VAL A 20 -9.88 -0.23 -3.73
CA VAL A 20 -9.89 0.98 -4.57
C VAL A 20 -9.38 2.14 -3.72
N LEU A 21 -8.42 2.89 -4.24
CA LEU A 21 -7.72 3.97 -3.53
C LEU A 21 -7.90 5.29 -4.29
N GLY A 22 -8.13 6.37 -3.54
CA GLY A 22 -8.42 7.71 -4.06
C GLY A 22 -9.84 8.20 -3.73
N PRO A 23 -10.25 9.38 -4.22
CA PRO A 23 -9.42 10.34 -4.97
C PRO A 23 -8.51 11.19 -4.07
N GLU A 24 -8.75 11.23 -2.75
CA GLU A 24 -8.05 12.13 -1.82
C GLU A 24 -6.89 11.47 -1.05
N LEU A 25 -6.42 10.31 -1.49
CA LEU A 25 -5.30 9.63 -0.84
C LEU A 25 -3.97 10.27 -1.24
N ARG A 26 -3.03 10.38 -0.29
CA ARG A 26 -1.67 10.86 -0.55
C ARG A 26 -0.60 9.88 -0.09
N ILE A 27 0.43 9.70 -0.90
CA ILE A 27 1.69 9.05 -0.49
C ILE A 27 2.68 10.16 -0.16
N VAL A 28 3.12 10.17 1.09
CA VAL A 28 4.10 11.12 1.61
C VAL A 28 5.34 10.34 2.06
N TYR A 29 6.45 10.57 1.38
CA TYR A 29 7.77 10.20 1.88
C TYR A 29 8.47 11.49 2.30
N PRO A 30 8.65 11.72 3.61
CA PRO A 30 9.20 12.97 4.11
C PRO A 30 10.46 13.40 3.34
N LEU A 31 10.56 14.69 3.07
CA LEU A 31 11.65 15.35 2.32
C LEU A 31 11.69 15.12 0.82
N ILE A 32 11.07 14.08 0.26
CA ILE A 32 11.30 13.68 -1.14
C ILE A 32 10.03 13.61 -1.96
N LEU A 33 8.93 13.05 -1.43
CA LEU A 33 7.72 12.79 -2.22
C LEU A 33 6.46 13.22 -1.47
N ASN A 34 5.57 13.91 -2.18
CA ASN A 34 4.22 14.17 -1.73
C ASN A 34 3.28 14.20 -2.93
N PHE A 35 2.56 13.09 -3.15
CA PHE A 35 1.69 12.91 -4.31
C PHE A 35 0.30 12.46 -3.89
N THR A 36 -0.72 13.01 -4.54
CA THR A 36 -2.04 12.40 -4.58
C THR A 36 -1.97 11.13 -5.41
N VAL A 37 -2.61 10.06 -4.91
CA VAL A 37 -2.59 8.76 -5.56
C VAL A 37 -3.99 8.22 -5.75
N SER A 38 -4.17 7.52 -6.86
CA SER A 38 -5.39 6.77 -7.17
C SER A 38 -5.02 5.35 -7.61
N GLY A 39 -5.99 4.44 -7.65
CA GLY A 39 -5.79 3.16 -8.31
C GLY A 39 -6.46 1.99 -7.62
N GLU A 40 -6.07 0.79 -8.02
CA GLU A 40 -6.71 -0.45 -7.62
C GLU A 40 -5.66 -1.51 -7.28
N LEU A 41 -5.86 -2.18 -6.14
CA LEU A 41 -5.05 -3.30 -5.68
C LEU A 41 -5.95 -4.51 -5.43
N ALA A 42 -5.54 -5.67 -5.88
CA ALA A 42 -6.09 -6.96 -5.47
C ALA A 42 -5.21 -7.55 -4.37
N LEU A 43 -5.81 -7.91 -3.24
CA LEU A 43 -5.16 -8.60 -2.14
C LEU A 43 -5.42 -10.10 -2.26
N ASN A 44 -4.34 -10.86 -2.36
CA ASN A 44 -4.36 -12.30 -2.58
C ASN A 44 -3.49 -13.04 -1.56
N GLY A 45 -3.84 -14.31 -1.28
CA GLY A 45 -3.06 -15.21 -0.43
C GLY A 45 -3.55 -15.28 1.00
N GLN A 46 -2.70 -15.78 1.90
CA GLN A 46 -3.10 -15.97 3.30
C GLN A 46 -3.32 -14.62 3.98
N ALA A 47 -4.41 -14.51 4.75
CA ALA A 47 -4.77 -13.31 5.50
C ALA A 47 -3.86 -13.11 6.73
N HIS A 48 -2.56 -13.03 6.49
CA HIS A 48 -1.52 -12.80 7.48
C HIS A 48 -0.68 -11.59 7.05
N PRO A 49 -0.39 -10.61 7.92
CA PRO A 49 0.26 -9.36 7.53
C PRO A 49 1.59 -9.49 6.78
N LYS A 50 2.33 -10.58 7.00
CA LYS A 50 3.61 -10.85 6.31
C LYS A 50 3.46 -11.60 4.98
N TRP A 51 2.31 -12.21 4.72
CA TRP A 51 2.11 -13.16 3.61
C TRP A 51 1.03 -12.74 2.62
N ILE A 52 0.22 -11.73 2.95
CA ILE A 52 -0.69 -11.09 2.02
C ILE A 52 0.10 -10.48 0.86
N LYS A 53 -0.35 -10.73 -0.38
CA LYS A 53 0.31 -10.25 -1.60
C LYS A 53 -0.60 -9.24 -2.31
N PRO A 54 -0.29 -7.95 -2.26
CA PRO A 54 -0.97 -6.96 -3.09
C PRO A 54 -0.50 -7.07 -4.55
N LYS A 55 -1.41 -6.91 -5.49
CA LYS A 55 -1.13 -6.82 -6.93
C LYS A 55 -2.04 -5.77 -7.56
N GLY A 56 -1.50 -4.87 -8.35
CA GLY A 56 -2.30 -3.85 -9.04
C GLY A 56 -1.47 -2.65 -9.44
N ILE A 57 -2.13 -1.54 -9.71
CA ILE A 57 -1.50 -0.30 -10.18
C ILE A 57 -1.95 0.84 -9.27
N LEU A 58 -0.97 1.62 -8.82
CA LEU A 58 -1.19 2.92 -8.20
C LEU A 58 -0.69 3.98 -9.16
N THR A 59 -1.55 4.94 -9.47
CA THR A 59 -1.23 6.11 -10.28
C THR A 59 -0.88 7.26 -9.35
N PHE A 60 0.25 7.89 -9.60
CA PHE A 60 0.66 9.12 -8.95
C PHE A 60 0.14 10.26 -9.81
N GLU A 61 -0.91 10.93 -9.35
CA GLU A 61 -1.67 11.89 -10.16
C GLU A 61 -1.01 13.27 -10.18
N ASN A 62 -0.92 13.93 -9.02
CA ASN A 62 -0.36 15.27 -8.86
C ASN A 62 0.46 15.32 -7.57
N GLY A 63 1.58 16.01 -7.60
CA GLY A 63 2.43 16.12 -6.41
C GLY A 63 3.76 16.81 -6.68
N ASP A 64 4.60 16.78 -5.66
CA ASP A 64 5.94 17.34 -5.68
C ASP A 64 6.99 16.26 -5.41
N VAL A 65 8.10 16.36 -6.15
CA VAL A 65 9.34 15.64 -5.89
C VAL A 65 10.44 16.63 -5.58
N ASN A 66 11.05 16.48 -4.41
CA ASN A 66 12.16 17.32 -3.99
C ASN A 66 13.47 16.56 -4.24
N LEU A 67 14.26 17.04 -5.21
CA LEU A 67 15.56 16.47 -5.53
C LEU A 67 16.63 17.14 -4.66
N VAL A 68 16.98 16.49 -3.55
CA VAL A 68 18.04 16.97 -2.65
C VAL A 68 19.38 16.44 -3.17
N ALA A 69 20.22 17.34 -3.69
CA ALA A 69 21.62 17.03 -3.99
C ALA A 69 22.50 17.46 -2.81
N THR A 70 23.29 16.55 -2.26
CA THR A 70 24.41 16.92 -1.39
C THR A 70 25.54 17.46 -2.26
N GLN A 71 26.02 18.66 -1.94
CA GLN A 71 27.16 19.30 -2.62
C GLN A 71 28.48 18.63 -2.25
#